data_AF-A0A5C6MHU8-F1
#
_entry.id   AF-A0A5C6MHU8-F1
#
_cell.length_a   1.000
_cell.length_b   1.000
_cell.length_c   1.000
_cell.angle_alpha   90.00
_cell.angle_beta   90.00
_cell.angle_gamma   90.00
#
_symmetry.space_group_name_H-M   'P 1'
#
loop_
_entity.id
_entity.type
_entity.pdbx_description
1 polymer ?
#
loop_
_entity_poly.entity_id
_entity_poly.type
_entity_poly.pdbx_seq_one_letter_code
_entity_poly.pdbx_strand_id
1 'polypeptide(L)'
;MEVERARIEMEKTRLAATINALMQEGEAKAALAAARVLEAAVLDQTESDESPEVPATIATAASCTQEYVNTHFHNETNMEDETKPDKEQKWDINDTIKVDPSGPTAMSNASGLTVFDNRPETYVAWKSMFHNATADLNLKCCEELDLLTKWLSGESLQHALRAVHVSNPAAGLERLWQRLDRNYGSPEAIEASLFGRLESFPRVGHKDSHLLQELADLLRELEAAKDEGYLPGLSFLDTSRGINPIVEKLPGGLQEAWVKEGSRYKRDHKAHYPPFSYFVQFVNNYAEMK
;
A
#
# COMPACT_ATOMS: atom_id res chain seq x y z
N MET A 1 -11.03 -55.58 9.37
CA MET A 1 -11.19 -54.57 8.29
C MET A 1 -12.47 -53.75 8.43
N GLU A 2 -13.60 -54.32 8.83
CA GLU A 2 -14.88 -53.58 8.94
C GLU A 2 -14.90 -52.55 10.08
N VAL A 3 -14.29 -52.86 11.24
CA VAL A 3 -14.24 -51.95 12.39
C VAL A 3 -13.45 -50.67 12.08
N GLU A 4 -12.33 -50.77 11.36
CA GLU A 4 -11.52 -49.60 11.00
C GLU A 4 -12.22 -48.73 9.94
N ARG A 5 -12.96 -49.34 9.00
CA ARG A 5 -13.80 -48.60 8.05
C ARG A 5 -14.92 -47.83 8.76
N ALA A 6 -15.58 -48.44 9.73
CA ALA A 6 -16.62 -47.78 10.52
C ALA A 6 -16.05 -46.61 11.33
N ARG A 7 -14.83 -46.76 11.88
CA ARG A 7 -14.12 -45.69 12.61
C ARG A 7 -13.79 -44.50 11.69
N ILE A 8 -13.28 -44.76 10.49
CA ILE A 8 -12.96 -43.73 9.51
C ILE A 8 -14.23 -42.98 9.06
N GLU A 9 -15.34 -43.67 8.81
CA GLU A 9 -16.58 -43.02 8.40
C GLU A 9 -17.19 -42.17 9.53
N MET A 10 -17.07 -42.62 10.78
CA MET A 10 -17.49 -41.84 11.95
C MET A 10 -16.65 -40.56 12.12
N GLU A 11 -15.33 -40.62 11.95
CA GLU A 11 -14.48 -39.42 12.00
C GLU A 11 -14.75 -38.47 10.83
N LYS A 12 -15.02 -39.01 9.64
CA LYS A 12 -15.37 -38.21 8.45
C LYS A 12 -16.68 -37.45 8.64
N THR A 13 -17.71 -38.11 9.19
CA THR A 13 -19.00 -37.45 9.48
C THR A 13 -18.86 -36.40 10.58
N ARG A 14 -18.03 -36.66 11.60
CA ARG A 14 -17.70 -35.67 12.65
C ARG A 14 -17.02 -34.43 12.08
N LEU A 15 -16.00 -34.60 11.24
CA LEU A 15 -15.28 -33.48 10.62
C LEU A 15 -16.18 -32.65 9.70
N ALA A 16 -17.04 -33.30 8.91
CA ALA A 16 -18.00 -32.61 8.05
C ALA A 16 -18.99 -31.75 8.86
N ALA A 17 -19.48 -32.26 9.99
CA ALA A 17 -20.34 -31.51 10.90
C ALA A 17 -19.61 -30.30 11.51
N THR A 18 -18.35 -30.45 11.90
CA THR A 18 -17.54 -29.33 12.43
C THR A 18 -17.31 -28.23 11.39
N ILE A 19 -17.02 -28.59 10.14
CA ILE A 19 -16.82 -27.62 9.06
C ILE A 19 -18.11 -26.82 8.81
N ASN A 20 -19.27 -27.48 8.74
CA ASN A 20 -20.54 -26.79 8.54
C ASN A 20 -20.89 -25.85 9.71
N ALA A 21 -20.61 -26.25 10.95
CA ALA A 21 -20.85 -25.40 12.11
C ALA A 21 -19.97 -24.13 12.10
N LEU A 22 -18.68 -24.26 11.76
CA LEU A 22 -17.76 -23.12 11.64
C LEU A 22 -18.18 -22.18 10.49
N MET A 23 -18.72 -22.72 9.40
CA MET A 23 -19.22 -21.92 8.28
C MET A 23 -20.42 -21.07 8.70
N GLN A 24 -21.39 -21.66 9.41
CA GLN A 24 -22.55 -20.92 9.96
C GLN A 24 -22.14 -19.87 11.00
N GLU A 25 -21.14 -20.17 11.84
CA GLU A 25 -20.61 -19.19 12.79
C GLU A 25 -19.95 -18.00 12.06
N GLY A 26 -19.24 -18.26 10.96
CA GLY A 26 -18.69 -17.23 10.09
C GLY A 26 -19.77 -16.34 9.47
N GLU A 27 -20.84 -16.95 8.94
CA GLU A 27 -21.99 -16.23 8.38
C GLU A 27 -22.69 -15.35 9.43
N ALA A 28 -22.89 -15.87 10.65
CA ALA A 28 -23.49 -15.11 11.75
C ALA A 28 -22.62 -13.91 12.18
N LYS A 29 -21.30 -14.12 12.27
CA LYS A 29 -20.34 -13.03 12.58
C LYS A 29 -20.29 -11.98 11.48
N ALA A 30 -20.39 -12.38 10.21
CA ALA A 30 -20.45 -11.46 9.08
C ALA A 30 -21.75 -10.63 9.08
N ALA A 31 -22.89 -11.26 9.37
CA ALA A 31 -24.16 -10.55 9.52
C ALA A 31 -24.12 -9.53 10.67
N LEU A 32 -23.50 -9.89 11.80
CA LEU A 32 -23.35 -9.00 12.95
C LEU A 32 -22.39 -7.83 12.66
N ALA A 33 -21.33 -8.07 11.89
CA ALA A 33 -20.43 -7.01 11.42
C ALA A 33 -21.13 -6.06 10.43
N ALA A 34 -21.93 -6.60 9.50
CA ALA A 34 -22.72 -5.81 8.57
C ALA A 34 -23.75 -4.92 9.31
N ALA A 35 -24.41 -5.47 10.35
CA ALA A 35 -25.32 -4.69 11.20
C ALA A 35 -24.62 -3.54 11.92
N ARG A 36 -23.40 -3.76 12.44
CA ARG A 36 -22.59 -2.68 13.06
C ARG A 36 -22.15 -1.60 12.08
N VAL A 37 -21.81 -1.97 10.84
CA VAL A 37 -21.48 -1.01 9.79
C VAL A 37 -22.70 -0.15 9.45
N LEU A 38 -23.89 -0.74 9.42
CA LEU A 38 -25.15 -0.01 9.23
C LEU A 38 -25.47 0.91 10.42
N GLU A 39 -25.26 0.48 11.67
CA GLU A 39 -25.41 1.35 12.85
C GLU A 39 -24.40 2.51 12.87
N ALA A 40 -23.15 2.28 12.47
CA ALA A 40 -22.13 3.32 12.38
C ALA A 40 -22.47 4.35 11.28
N ALA A 41 -23.07 3.92 10.17
CA ALA A 41 -23.51 4.81 9.10
C ALA A 41 -24.74 5.66 9.48
N VAL A 42 -25.53 5.22 10.47
CA VAL A 42 -26.70 5.98 10.99
C VAL A 42 -26.27 7.09 11.95
N LEU A 43 -25.09 7.02 12.56
CA LEU A 43 -24.57 8.04 13.48
C LEU A 43 -23.77 9.18 12.80
N ASP A 44 -23.43 9.04 11.51
CA ASP A 44 -22.64 10.04 10.77
C ASP A 44 -23.51 11.01 9.92
N GLN A 45 -24.83 10.89 10.00
CA GLN A 45 -25.76 11.86 9.41
C GLN A 45 -26.31 12.84 10.44
N THR A 46 -25.41 13.66 11.01
CA THR A 46 -25.78 14.97 11.52
C THR A 46 -24.79 16.00 11.00
N GLU A 47 -24.78 16.26 9.70
CA GLU A 47 -24.62 17.62 9.15
C GLU A 47 -24.80 17.62 7.62
N SER A 48 -25.49 18.68 7.16
CA SER A 48 -25.79 19.08 5.78
C SER A 48 -26.95 18.38 5.05
N ASP A 49 -28.05 19.14 4.99
CA ASP A 49 -29.10 19.15 3.96
C ASP A 49 -28.60 18.75 2.57
N GLU A 50 -29.25 17.77 1.92
CA GLU A 50 -30.08 17.98 0.71
C GLU A 50 -30.65 16.63 0.22
N SER A 51 -31.97 16.59 -0.04
CA SER A 51 -32.72 15.42 -0.54
C SER A 51 -32.41 15.15 -2.03
N PRO A 52 -32.46 13.89 -2.53
CA PRO A 52 -33.74 13.45 -3.13
C PRO A 52 -34.08 11.94 -3.06
N GLU A 53 -35.39 11.71 -2.89
CA GLU A 53 -36.29 10.60 -3.33
C GLU A 53 -35.86 9.11 -3.21
N VAL A 54 -36.58 8.39 -2.34
CA VAL A 54 -36.54 6.92 -2.18
C VAL A 54 -37.86 6.28 -2.67
N PRO A 55 -37.84 5.26 -3.55
CA PRO A 55 -39.03 4.53 -3.95
C PRO A 55 -39.52 3.53 -2.89
N ALA A 56 -40.83 3.50 -2.73
CA ALA A 56 -41.64 2.64 -1.88
C ALA A 56 -41.22 1.15 -1.83
N THR A 57 -40.43 0.75 -0.82
CA THR A 57 -40.35 -0.68 -0.40
C THR A 57 -40.16 -0.88 1.12
N ILE A 58 -40.09 0.18 1.93
CA ILE A 58 -39.71 0.07 3.35
C ILE A 58 -40.91 -0.18 4.30
N ALA A 59 -42.15 -0.09 3.83
CA ALA A 59 -43.32 -0.24 4.70
C ALA A 59 -43.64 -1.69 5.12
N THR A 60 -43.01 -2.71 4.53
CA THR A 60 -43.40 -4.12 4.76
C THR A 60 -42.45 -4.87 5.70
N ALA A 61 -41.22 -4.40 5.93
CA ALA A 61 -40.24 -5.10 6.77
C ALA A 61 -40.44 -4.86 8.29
N ALA A 62 -40.99 -3.71 8.68
CA ALA A 62 -41.22 -3.41 10.10
C ALA A 62 -42.29 -4.30 10.77
N SER A 63 -43.21 -4.89 9.97
CA SER A 63 -44.28 -5.75 10.51
C SER A 63 -43.77 -7.16 10.87
N CYS A 64 -42.75 -7.67 10.17
CA CYS A 64 -42.22 -9.02 10.42
C CYS A 64 -41.39 -9.09 11.72
N THR A 65 -40.68 -8.01 12.06
CA THR A 65 -39.85 -7.96 13.27
C THR A 65 -40.70 -7.87 14.54
N GLN A 66 -41.86 -7.19 14.50
CA GLN A 66 -42.77 -7.11 15.65
C GLN A 66 -43.51 -8.42 15.93
N GLU A 67 -43.84 -9.19 14.89
CA GLU A 67 -44.56 -10.47 15.02
C GLU A 67 -43.67 -11.56 15.66
N TYR A 68 -42.36 -11.53 15.40
CA TYR A 68 -41.37 -12.44 15.99
C TYR A 68 -41.08 -12.14 17.47
N VAL A 69 -41.04 -10.86 17.86
CA VAL A 69 -40.78 -10.45 19.26
C VAL A 69 -41.96 -10.80 20.18
N ASN A 70 -43.20 -10.60 19.71
CA ASN A 70 -44.40 -10.90 20.51
C ASN A 70 -44.67 -12.40 20.66
N THR A 71 -44.25 -13.24 19.70
CA THR A 71 -44.46 -14.70 19.76
C THR A 71 -43.40 -15.43 20.58
N HIS A 72 -42.18 -14.88 20.68
CA HIS A 72 -41.06 -15.59 21.30
C HIS A 72 -40.61 -15.08 22.67
N PHE A 73 -41.11 -13.94 23.15
CA PHE A 73 -40.73 -13.41 24.47
C PHE A 73 -41.97 -13.04 25.31
N HIS A 74 -42.34 -13.91 26.24
CA HIS A 74 -43.23 -13.56 27.35
C HIS A 74 -42.41 -13.05 28.55
N ASN A 75 -42.74 -11.82 28.94
CA ASN A 75 -42.71 -11.17 30.26
C ASN A 75 -41.88 -11.82 31.40
N GLU A 76 -40.97 -11.05 32.03
CA GLU A 76 -41.22 -10.40 33.33
C GLU A 76 -39.96 -9.70 33.86
N THR A 77 -40.09 -8.40 34.11
CA THR A 77 -39.18 -7.57 34.90
C THR A 77 -39.58 -7.62 36.38
N ASN A 78 -38.63 -7.82 37.30
CA ASN A 78 -38.74 -7.31 38.66
C ASN A 78 -37.38 -7.11 39.37
N MET A 79 -37.16 -5.87 39.87
CA MET A 79 -36.46 -5.37 41.08
C MET A 79 -35.08 -5.96 41.51
N GLU A 80 -34.08 -5.26 42.07
CA GLU A 80 -33.92 -3.93 42.69
C GLU A 80 -32.40 -3.59 42.90
N ASP A 81 -32.16 -2.40 43.44
CA ASP A 81 -30.97 -1.52 43.62
C ASP A 81 -29.77 -2.00 44.48
N GLU A 82 -28.62 -1.27 44.38
CA GLU A 82 -27.64 -0.87 45.45
C GLU A 82 -26.14 -0.69 44.98
N THR A 83 -25.73 0.58 44.80
CA THR A 83 -24.59 1.31 45.46
C THR A 83 -23.07 0.96 45.30
N LYS A 84 -22.36 1.72 44.41
CA LYS A 84 -21.07 2.52 44.51
C LYS A 84 -19.70 1.92 45.02
N PRO A 85 -18.52 2.62 44.90
CA PRO A 85 -17.36 2.24 44.06
C PRO A 85 -16.00 2.05 44.80
N ASP A 86 -14.93 1.53 44.15
CA ASP A 86 -13.54 2.03 44.33
C ASP A 86 -12.42 1.32 43.51
N LYS A 87 -11.44 2.17 43.13
CA LYS A 87 -9.98 1.97 42.94
C LYS A 87 -9.39 1.48 41.60
N GLU A 88 -8.64 2.42 41.02
CA GLU A 88 -7.62 2.30 39.98
C GLU A 88 -6.53 1.28 40.31
N GLN A 89 -6.10 0.53 39.29
CA GLN A 89 -4.83 -0.20 39.32
C GLN A 89 -4.13 -0.12 37.95
N LYS A 90 -3.00 0.57 37.98
CA LYS A 90 -2.02 0.81 36.92
C LYS A 90 -1.06 -0.39 36.86
N TRP A 91 -0.76 -0.93 35.67
CA TRP A 91 0.32 -1.90 35.50
C TRP A 91 1.30 -1.39 34.43
N ASP A 92 2.56 -1.29 34.85
CA ASP A 92 3.72 -0.91 34.06
C ASP A 92 4.13 -2.06 33.13
N ILE A 93 4.38 -1.74 31.85
CA ILE A 93 4.88 -2.69 30.85
C ILE A 93 6.40 -2.56 30.80
N ASN A 94 7.10 -3.47 31.46
CA ASN A 94 8.46 -3.87 31.09
C ASN A 94 8.77 -5.22 31.74
N ASP A 95 8.38 -6.31 31.06
CA ASP A 95 9.14 -7.55 31.13
C ASP A 95 8.93 -8.45 29.89
N THR A 96 9.99 -8.52 29.08
CA THR A 96 10.52 -9.70 28.38
C THR A 96 9.59 -10.61 27.55
N ILE A 97 9.65 -10.48 26.23
CA ILE A 97 9.67 -11.63 25.30
C ILE A 97 10.89 -11.50 24.39
N LYS A 98 11.88 -12.38 24.62
CA LYS A 98 12.97 -12.65 23.67
C LYS A 98 12.39 -13.39 22.48
N VAL A 99 12.59 -12.87 21.28
CA VAL A 99 12.22 -13.54 20.02
C VAL A 99 13.47 -14.24 19.46
N ASP A 100 13.41 -15.57 19.35
CA ASP A 100 14.40 -16.40 18.66
C ASP A 100 14.36 -16.12 17.13
N PRO A 101 15.51 -15.90 16.45
CA PRO A 101 15.54 -15.60 15.03
C PRO A 101 15.75 -16.87 14.18
N SER A 102 14.87 -17.87 14.31
CA SER A 102 14.94 -19.08 13.48
C SER A 102 13.56 -19.48 12.99
N GLY A 103 13.15 -18.84 11.88
CA GLY A 103 12.07 -19.33 11.03
C GLY A 103 12.49 -20.60 10.26
N PRO A 104 11.54 -21.43 9.81
CA PRO A 104 11.83 -22.74 9.26
C PRO A 104 12.54 -22.64 7.91
N THR A 105 13.74 -23.22 7.87
CA THR A 105 14.59 -23.42 6.71
C THR A 105 13.97 -24.40 5.73
N ALA A 106 13.34 -23.89 4.65
CA ALA A 106 13.19 -24.57 3.36
C ALA A 106 12.58 -23.63 2.30
N MET A 107 13.39 -22.75 1.68
CA MET A 107 13.21 -22.24 0.31
C MET A 107 14.55 -21.69 -0.18
N SER A 108 15.39 -22.56 -0.73
CA SER A 108 16.74 -22.23 -1.19
C SER A 108 16.74 -21.96 -2.70
N ASN A 109 15.99 -20.96 -3.18
CA ASN A 109 16.07 -20.53 -4.59
C ASN A 109 15.71 -19.05 -4.84
N ALA A 110 15.15 -18.31 -3.87
CA ALA A 110 14.84 -16.88 -4.03
C ALA A 110 16.02 -15.98 -3.62
N SER A 111 17.24 -16.36 -4.00
CA SER A 111 18.48 -15.63 -3.69
C SER A 111 18.55 -14.32 -4.49
N GLY A 112 17.75 -13.32 -4.09
CA GLY A 112 17.75 -12.00 -4.72
C GLY A 112 16.46 -11.20 -4.56
N LEU A 113 15.35 -11.81 -4.11
CA LEU A 113 14.10 -11.09 -3.94
C LEU A 113 14.16 -10.24 -2.66
N THR A 114 13.80 -8.96 -2.76
CA THR A 114 13.69 -8.03 -1.64
C THR A 114 12.23 -7.63 -1.41
N VAL A 115 11.91 -7.18 -0.20
CA VAL A 115 10.58 -6.68 0.12
C VAL A 115 10.38 -5.35 -0.62
N PHE A 116 9.22 -5.19 -1.28
CA PHE A 116 8.86 -3.94 -1.94
C PHE A 116 8.76 -2.82 -0.91
N ASP A 117 9.40 -1.70 -1.20
CA ASP A 117 9.49 -0.53 -0.31
C ASP A 117 8.34 0.47 -0.52
N ASN A 118 7.31 0.11 -1.31
CA ASN A 118 6.16 0.96 -1.64
C ASN A 118 6.54 2.26 -2.37
N ARG A 119 7.66 2.26 -3.10
CA ARG A 119 8.09 3.41 -3.89
C ARG A 119 7.76 3.20 -5.38
N PRO A 120 7.02 4.12 -6.02
CA PRO A 120 6.69 4.00 -7.44
C PRO A 120 7.91 3.84 -8.35
N GLU A 121 8.99 4.56 -8.09
CA GLU A 121 10.22 4.54 -8.89
C GLU A 121 10.96 3.19 -8.87
N THR A 122 10.78 2.39 -7.83
CA THR A 122 11.41 1.05 -7.72
C THR A 122 10.47 -0.06 -8.18
N TYR A 123 9.19 0.24 -8.39
CA TYR A 123 8.14 -0.76 -8.58
C TYR A 123 8.34 -1.61 -9.83
N VAL A 124 8.67 -1.02 -10.97
CA VAL A 124 8.84 -1.75 -12.24
C VAL A 124 10.01 -2.74 -12.14
N ALA A 125 11.11 -2.31 -11.53
CA ALA A 125 12.28 -3.15 -11.28
C ALA A 125 11.96 -4.27 -10.29
N TRP A 126 11.26 -3.96 -9.20
CA TRP A 126 10.84 -4.94 -8.21
C TRP A 126 9.85 -5.98 -8.79
N LYS A 127 8.84 -5.53 -9.54
CA LYS A 127 7.88 -6.42 -10.22
C LYS A 127 8.59 -7.40 -11.14
N SER A 128 9.54 -6.91 -11.93
CA SER A 128 10.38 -7.74 -12.81
C SER A 128 11.22 -8.75 -12.01
N MET A 129 11.83 -8.31 -10.90
CA MET A 129 12.57 -9.18 -10.00
C MET A 129 11.70 -10.28 -9.39
N PHE A 130 10.48 -9.94 -8.96
CA PHE A 130 9.51 -10.89 -8.43
C PHE A 130 9.11 -11.95 -9.47
N HIS A 131 8.74 -11.53 -10.68
CA HIS A 131 8.38 -12.46 -11.75
C HIS A 131 9.58 -13.35 -12.14
N ASN A 132 10.78 -12.78 -12.27
CA ASN A 132 11.97 -13.56 -12.62
C ASN A 132 12.32 -14.58 -11.53
N ALA A 133 12.20 -14.22 -10.26
CA ALA A 133 12.48 -15.11 -9.14
C ALA A 133 11.44 -16.25 -8.99
N THR A 134 10.24 -16.07 -9.54
CA THR A 134 9.12 -17.02 -9.39
C THR A 134 8.79 -17.80 -10.66
N ALA A 135 9.35 -17.42 -11.81
CA ALA A 135 9.09 -18.03 -13.11
C ALA A 135 9.30 -19.56 -13.11
N ASP A 136 10.35 -20.05 -12.45
CA ASP A 136 10.72 -21.46 -12.43
C ASP A 136 9.96 -22.29 -11.37
N LEU A 137 9.15 -21.64 -10.52
CA LEU A 137 8.49 -22.29 -9.39
C LEU A 137 7.13 -22.92 -9.75
N ASN A 138 6.59 -22.64 -10.95
CA ASN A 138 5.30 -23.14 -11.44
C ASN A 138 4.17 -23.02 -10.38
N LEU A 139 4.03 -21.83 -9.79
CA LEU A 139 3.13 -21.55 -8.69
C LEU A 139 1.66 -21.54 -9.15
N LYS A 140 0.76 -22.03 -8.30
CA LYS A 140 -0.68 -21.78 -8.43
C LYS A 140 -1.03 -20.37 -7.97
N CYS A 141 -2.18 -19.84 -8.39
CA CYS A 141 -2.61 -18.49 -8.01
C CYS A 141 -2.67 -18.26 -6.49
N CYS A 142 -3.07 -19.26 -5.68
CA CYS A 142 -3.03 -19.12 -4.22
C CYS A 142 -1.59 -18.97 -3.69
N GLU A 143 -0.67 -19.78 -4.22
CA GLU A 143 0.72 -19.83 -3.76
C GLU A 143 1.47 -18.55 -4.18
N GLU A 144 1.23 -18.07 -5.40
CA GLU A 144 1.75 -16.78 -5.85
C GLU A 144 1.18 -15.63 -5.02
N LEU A 145 -0.12 -15.66 -4.71
CA LEU A 145 -0.76 -14.63 -3.89
C LEU A 145 -0.21 -14.60 -2.46
N ASP A 146 -0.03 -15.76 -1.83
CA ASP A 146 0.59 -15.91 -0.52
C ASP A 146 2.05 -15.43 -0.52
N LEU A 147 2.80 -15.77 -1.58
CA LEU A 147 4.18 -15.33 -1.74
C LEU A 147 4.24 -13.82 -1.92
N LEU A 148 3.44 -13.26 -2.81
CA LEU A 148 3.36 -11.83 -3.07
C LEU A 148 3.02 -11.05 -1.79
N THR A 149 2.11 -11.56 -0.96
CA THR A 149 1.77 -10.97 0.35
C THR A 149 2.97 -10.90 1.31
N LYS A 150 3.91 -11.85 1.23
CA LYS A 150 5.14 -11.85 2.06
C LYS A 150 6.16 -10.79 1.62
N TRP A 151 6.14 -10.43 0.33
CA TRP A 151 7.13 -9.52 -0.26
C TRP A 151 6.61 -8.09 -0.47
N LEU A 152 5.37 -7.80 -0.07
CA LEU A 152 4.82 -6.46 -0.03
C LEU A 152 4.94 -5.87 1.38
N SER A 153 5.46 -4.65 1.51
CA SER A 153 5.50 -3.93 2.79
C SER A 153 4.15 -3.31 3.13
N GLY A 154 3.71 -3.42 4.39
CA GLY A 154 2.63 -2.60 4.94
C GLY A 154 1.27 -3.31 5.06
N GLU A 155 0.58 -2.99 6.16
CA GLU A 155 -0.67 -3.64 6.58
C GLU A 155 -1.86 -3.37 5.64
N SER A 156 -1.87 -2.25 4.89
CA SER A 156 -3.04 -1.86 4.09
C SER A 156 -3.27 -2.75 2.87
N LEU A 157 -2.19 -3.29 2.28
CA LEU A 157 -2.27 -4.30 1.21
C LEU A 157 -2.71 -5.66 1.76
N GLN A 158 -2.20 -6.05 2.93
CA GLN A 158 -2.56 -7.32 3.58
C GLN A 158 -4.04 -7.40 3.96
N HIS A 159 -4.65 -6.30 4.40
CA HIS A 159 -6.09 -6.28 4.73
C HIS A 159 -6.98 -6.38 3.48
N ALA A 160 -6.61 -5.74 2.36
CA ALA A 160 -7.34 -5.87 1.11
C ALA A 160 -7.28 -7.29 0.53
N LEU A 161 -6.17 -8.00 0.78
CA LEU A 161 -5.92 -9.36 0.32
C LEU A 161 -6.73 -10.43 1.08
N ARG A 162 -6.94 -10.24 2.38
CA ARG A 162 -7.74 -11.17 3.22
C ARG A 162 -9.21 -11.23 2.81
N ALA A 163 -9.76 -10.14 2.26
CA ALA A 163 -11.16 -10.07 1.84
C ALA A 163 -11.44 -10.83 0.53
N VAL A 164 -10.46 -10.92 -0.38
CA VAL A 164 -10.64 -11.57 -1.70
C VAL A 164 -10.26 -13.06 -1.66
N HIS A 165 -9.39 -13.45 -0.72
CA HIS A 165 -8.86 -14.80 -0.56
C HIS A 165 -9.92 -15.89 -0.34
N VAL A 166 -11.11 -15.54 0.17
CA VAL A 166 -12.09 -16.53 0.64
C VAL A 166 -12.85 -17.23 -0.49
N SER A 167 -12.97 -16.62 -1.68
CA SER A 167 -13.87 -17.15 -2.73
C SER A 167 -13.23 -17.32 -4.12
N ASN A 168 -12.16 -16.59 -4.47
CA ASN A 168 -11.48 -16.74 -5.76
C ASN A 168 -10.02 -16.20 -5.73
N PRO A 169 -9.01 -17.07 -5.59
CA PRO A 169 -7.60 -16.67 -5.50
C PRO A 169 -7.05 -16.07 -6.80
N ALA A 170 -7.49 -16.57 -7.97
CA ALA A 170 -7.05 -16.05 -9.27
C ALA A 170 -7.51 -14.60 -9.48
N ALA A 171 -8.78 -14.32 -9.18
CA ALA A 171 -9.32 -12.97 -9.25
C ALA A 171 -8.78 -12.05 -8.14
N GLY A 172 -8.27 -12.60 -7.03
CA GLY A 172 -7.57 -11.84 -5.99
C GLY A 172 -6.19 -11.40 -6.42
N LEU A 173 -5.43 -12.33 -7.02
CA LEU A 173 -4.12 -12.06 -7.58
C LEU A 173 -4.18 -11.01 -8.69
N GLU A 174 -5.12 -11.14 -9.62
CA GLU A 174 -5.30 -10.15 -10.70
C GLU A 174 -5.60 -8.75 -10.14
N ARG A 175 -6.54 -8.63 -9.19
CA ARG A 175 -6.88 -7.34 -8.58
C ARG A 175 -5.73 -6.74 -7.79
N LEU A 176 -4.91 -7.57 -7.14
CA LEU A 176 -3.73 -7.09 -6.44
C LEU A 176 -2.72 -6.48 -7.42
N TRP A 177 -2.40 -7.20 -8.50
CA TRP A 177 -1.51 -6.70 -9.53
C TRP A 177 -2.05 -5.42 -10.17
N GLN A 178 -3.34 -5.36 -10.50
CA GLN A 178 -3.99 -4.15 -11.02
C GLN A 178 -3.86 -2.97 -10.05
N ARG A 179 -4.02 -3.20 -8.74
CA ARG A 179 -3.89 -2.14 -7.73
C ARG A 179 -2.44 -1.67 -7.59
N LEU A 180 -1.48 -2.60 -7.62
CA LEU A 180 -0.07 -2.26 -7.59
C LEU A 180 0.34 -1.46 -8.84
N ASP A 181 -0.07 -1.92 -10.02
CA ASP A 181 0.18 -1.23 -11.29
C ASP A 181 -0.44 0.17 -11.30
N ARG A 182 -1.67 0.31 -10.80
CA ARG A 182 -2.34 1.61 -10.72
C ARG A 182 -1.67 2.57 -9.73
N ASN A 183 -1.22 2.08 -8.59
CA ASN A 183 -0.71 2.93 -7.51
C ASN A 183 0.78 3.24 -7.63
N TYR A 184 1.55 2.34 -8.26
CA TYR A 184 3.01 2.42 -8.30
C TYR A 184 3.60 2.31 -9.71
N GLY A 185 2.86 1.76 -10.68
CA GLY A 185 3.35 1.53 -12.05
C GLY A 185 2.86 2.52 -13.09
N SER A 186 1.91 3.40 -12.76
CA SER A 186 1.46 4.42 -13.70
C SER A 186 2.53 5.50 -13.89
N PRO A 187 2.69 6.06 -15.11
CA PRO A 187 3.61 7.16 -15.36
C PRO A 187 3.40 8.31 -14.38
N GLU A 188 2.15 8.66 -14.08
CA GLU A 188 1.81 9.74 -13.17
C GLU A 188 2.28 9.48 -11.72
N ALA A 189 2.17 8.23 -11.24
CA ALA A 189 2.61 7.87 -9.90
C ALA A 189 4.14 7.91 -9.78
N ILE A 190 4.84 7.42 -10.80
CA ILE A 190 6.31 7.42 -10.86
C ILE A 190 6.82 8.86 -10.95
N GLU A 191 6.27 9.66 -11.86
CA GLU A 191 6.62 11.09 -12.00
C GLU A 191 6.37 11.87 -10.71
N ALA A 192 5.20 11.68 -10.09
CA ALA A 192 4.88 12.35 -8.82
C ALA A 192 5.87 11.98 -7.71
N SER A 193 6.30 10.71 -7.63
CA SER A 193 7.31 10.28 -6.66
C SER A 193 8.68 10.90 -6.93
N LEU A 194 9.13 10.90 -8.19
CA LEU A 194 10.41 11.49 -8.60
C LEU A 194 10.44 13.01 -8.36
N PHE A 195 9.38 13.72 -8.74
CA PHE A 195 9.25 15.15 -8.45
C PHE A 195 9.15 15.41 -6.94
N GLY A 196 8.42 14.58 -6.19
CA GLY A 196 8.35 14.69 -4.73
C GLY A 196 9.73 14.53 -4.06
N ARG A 197 10.59 13.65 -4.57
CA ARG A 197 11.99 13.53 -4.13
C ARG A 197 12.80 14.77 -4.46
N LEU A 198 12.66 15.32 -5.67
CA LEU A 198 13.29 16.59 -6.03
C LEU A 198 12.82 17.74 -5.15
N GLU A 199 11.53 17.83 -4.84
CA GLU A 199 10.93 18.90 -4.03
C GLU A 199 11.33 18.82 -2.56
N SER A 200 11.37 17.61 -2.00
CA SER A 200 11.79 17.37 -0.61
C SER A 200 13.31 17.40 -0.41
N PHE A 201 14.10 17.37 -1.49
CA PHE A 201 15.56 17.41 -1.39
C PHE A 201 16.05 18.66 -0.63
N PRO A 202 16.97 18.54 0.34
CA PRO A 202 17.44 19.67 1.13
C PRO A 202 18.23 20.68 0.30
N ARG A 203 18.37 21.92 0.80
CA ARG A 203 19.29 22.89 0.20
C ARG A 203 20.72 22.45 0.45
N VAL A 204 21.54 22.46 -0.60
CA VAL A 204 22.95 22.07 -0.58
C VAL A 204 23.81 23.28 -0.21
N GLY A 205 24.51 23.20 0.92
CA GLY A 205 25.48 24.21 1.36
C GLY A 205 26.86 24.02 0.73
N HIS A 206 27.74 25.02 0.88
CA HIS A 206 29.08 25.00 0.29
C HIS A 206 29.99 23.86 0.79
N LYS A 207 29.71 23.32 1.98
CA LYS A 207 30.47 22.24 2.63
C LYS A 207 29.81 20.86 2.46
N ASP A 208 28.61 20.80 1.89
CA ASP A 208 27.83 19.57 1.82
C ASP A 208 28.16 18.78 0.54
N SER A 209 29.43 18.37 0.40
CA SER A 209 29.88 17.61 -0.78
C SER A 209 29.05 16.32 -0.95
N HIS A 210 28.72 15.64 0.15
CA HIS A 210 27.87 14.45 0.11
C HIS A 210 26.44 14.75 -0.39
N LEU A 211 25.80 15.84 0.03
CA LEU A 211 24.46 16.22 -0.47
C LEU A 211 24.51 16.62 -1.95
N LEU A 212 25.62 17.24 -2.39
CA LEU A 212 25.80 17.53 -3.81
C LEU A 212 25.92 16.23 -4.62
N GLN A 213 26.63 15.23 -4.10
CA GLN A 213 26.74 13.91 -4.71
C GLN A 213 25.38 13.18 -4.74
N GLU A 214 24.63 13.19 -3.65
CA GLU A 214 23.29 12.60 -3.58
C GLU A 214 22.32 13.28 -4.56
N LEU A 215 22.41 14.62 -4.70
CA LEU A 215 21.64 15.35 -5.70
C LEU A 215 22.06 14.95 -7.11
N ALA A 216 23.36 14.82 -7.36
CA ALA A 216 23.89 14.43 -8.66
C ALA A 216 23.45 13.00 -9.06
N ASP A 217 23.45 12.07 -8.11
CA ASP A 217 22.96 10.70 -8.30
C ASP A 217 21.45 10.67 -8.55
N LEU A 218 20.67 11.45 -7.79
CA LEU A 218 19.23 11.62 -8.03
C LEU A 218 18.94 12.19 -9.43
N LEU A 219 19.70 13.21 -9.86
CA LEU A 219 19.53 13.80 -11.19
C LEU A 219 19.85 12.80 -12.31
N ARG A 220 20.86 11.93 -12.14
CA ARG A 220 21.14 10.82 -13.07
C ARG A 220 20.01 9.79 -13.11
N GLU A 221 19.42 9.46 -11.96
CA GLU A 221 18.27 8.56 -11.89
C GLU A 221 17.08 9.12 -12.69
N LEU A 222 16.79 10.42 -12.55
CA LEU A 222 15.73 11.07 -13.32
C LEU A 222 16.06 11.16 -14.82
N GLU A 223 17.31 11.39 -15.19
CA GLU A 223 17.75 11.39 -16.60
C GLU A 223 17.52 10.02 -17.23
N ALA A 224 17.97 8.95 -16.55
CA ALA A 224 17.75 7.58 -17.00
C ALA A 224 16.25 7.26 -17.14
N ALA A 225 15.44 7.59 -16.13
CA ALA A 225 13.99 7.35 -16.15
C ALA A 225 13.29 8.13 -17.28
N LYS A 226 13.76 9.34 -17.58
CA LYS A 226 13.26 10.15 -18.69
C LYS A 226 13.62 9.54 -20.05
N ASP A 227 14.83 9.01 -20.19
CA ASP A 227 15.33 8.42 -21.43
C ASP A 227 14.62 7.10 -21.80
N GLU A 228 13.99 6.43 -20.84
CA GLU A 228 13.10 5.29 -21.10
C GLU A 228 11.84 5.68 -21.91
N GLY A 229 11.47 6.97 -21.93
CA GLY A 229 10.49 7.53 -22.85
C GLY A 229 9.02 7.30 -22.52
N TYR A 230 8.69 6.54 -21.46
CA TYR A 230 7.31 6.31 -21.01
C TYR A 230 6.84 7.29 -19.93
N LEU A 231 7.71 8.21 -19.48
CA LEU A 231 7.45 9.24 -18.46
C LEU A 231 7.43 10.65 -19.11
N PRO A 232 6.35 11.03 -19.82
CA PRO A 232 6.30 12.28 -20.58
C PRO A 232 6.40 13.54 -19.72
N GLY A 233 5.97 13.51 -18.46
CA GLY A 233 6.03 14.65 -17.54
C GLY A 233 7.46 15.05 -17.18
N LEU A 234 8.43 14.13 -17.26
CA LEU A 234 9.84 14.46 -17.04
C LEU A 234 10.43 15.39 -18.10
N SER A 235 9.79 15.54 -19.26
CA SER A 235 10.14 16.59 -20.26
C SER A 235 10.02 18.02 -19.70
N PHE A 236 9.26 18.22 -18.62
CA PHE A 236 9.20 19.50 -17.92
C PHE A 236 10.57 19.99 -17.44
N LEU A 237 11.49 19.06 -17.14
CA LEU A 237 12.86 19.35 -16.73
C LEU A 237 13.74 19.92 -17.85
N ASP A 238 13.30 19.91 -19.12
CA ASP A 238 13.99 20.61 -20.20
C ASP A 238 13.67 22.12 -20.24
N THR A 239 12.86 22.60 -19.30
CA THR A 239 12.45 24.00 -19.24
C THR A 239 13.15 24.72 -18.09
N SER A 240 13.29 26.05 -18.22
CA SER A 240 13.75 26.88 -17.12
C SER A 240 12.87 26.74 -15.88
N ARG A 241 11.56 26.56 -16.06
CA ARG A 241 10.61 26.36 -14.95
C ARG A 241 10.85 25.06 -14.19
N GLY A 242 11.18 23.97 -14.89
CA GLY A 242 11.48 22.69 -14.25
C GLY A 242 12.81 22.70 -13.50
N ILE A 243 13.82 23.41 -14.03
CA ILE A 243 15.19 23.38 -13.48
C ILE A 243 15.41 24.41 -12.37
N ASN A 244 14.78 25.59 -12.44
CA ASN A 244 15.00 26.65 -11.47
C ASN A 244 14.81 26.22 -10.00
N PRO A 245 13.77 25.45 -9.63
CA PRO A 245 13.61 24.97 -8.25
C PRO A 245 14.79 24.11 -7.76
N ILE A 246 15.47 23.39 -8.66
CA ILE A 246 16.66 22.58 -8.35
C ILE A 246 17.88 23.49 -8.23
N VAL A 247 18.03 24.46 -9.13
CA VAL A 247 19.13 25.45 -9.09
C VAL A 247 19.09 26.24 -7.79
N GLU A 248 17.92 26.66 -7.32
CA GLU A 248 17.75 27.40 -6.06
C GLU A 248 18.23 26.62 -4.82
N LYS A 249 18.33 25.28 -4.93
CA LYS A 249 18.87 24.41 -3.87
C LYS A 249 20.39 24.28 -3.92
N LEU A 250 21.04 24.66 -5.01
CA LEU A 250 22.50 24.61 -5.13
C LEU A 250 23.17 25.76 -4.34
N PRO A 251 24.46 25.63 -3.97
CA PRO A 251 25.23 26.75 -3.40
C PRO A 251 25.31 27.92 -4.39
N GLY A 252 25.32 29.16 -3.89
CA GLY A 252 25.26 30.38 -4.73
C GLY A 252 26.31 30.44 -5.85
N GLY A 253 27.53 29.95 -5.59
CA GLY A 253 28.57 29.86 -6.62
C GLY A 253 28.22 28.94 -7.79
N LEU A 254 27.50 27.84 -7.53
CA LEU A 254 26.99 26.95 -8.59
C LEU A 254 25.79 27.54 -9.31
N GLN A 255 24.94 28.29 -8.61
CA GLN A 255 23.82 29.02 -9.25
C GLN A 255 24.35 30.02 -10.28
N GLU A 256 25.33 30.85 -9.90
CA GLU A 256 25.96 31.79 -10.81
C GLU A 256 26.70 31.11 -11.97
N ALA A 257 27.38 29.99 -11.68
CA ALA A 257 28.03 29.19 -12.71
C ALA A 257 27.02 28.63 -13.72
N TRP A 258 25.88 28.11 -13.24
CA TRP A 258 24.81 27.61 -14.11
C TRP A 258 24.22 28.71 -15.00
N VAL A 259 24.03 29.93 -14.47
CA VAL A 259 23.53 31.07 -15.28
C VAL A 259 24.50 31.40 -16.42
N LYS A 260 25.81 31.40 -16.15
CA LYS A 260 26.85 31.61 -17.17
C LYS A 260 26.85 30.47 -18.19
N GLU A 261 26.77 29.24 -17.71
CA GLU A 261 26.79 28.02 -18.51
C GLU A 261 25.59 27.94 -19.45
N GLY A 262 24.39 28.15 -18.93
CA GLY A 262 23.15 28.16 -19.72
C GLY A 262 23.12 29.31 -20.71
N SER A 263 23.70 30.47 -20.40
CA SER A 263 23.84 31.58 -21.34
C SER A 263 24.79 31.25 -22.50
N ARG A 264 25.89 30.52 -22.20
CA ARG A 264 26.83 30.02 -23.21
C ARG A 264 26.15 28.99 -24.13
N TYR A 265 25.49 27.99 -23.54
CA TYR A 265 24.80 26.96 -24.30
C TYR A 265 23.77 27.53 -25.29
N LYS A 266 22.94 28.48 -24.84
CA LYS A 266 21.94 29.16 -25.69
C LYS A 266 22.58 29.88 -26.88
N ARG A 267 23.72 30.54 -26.67
CA ARG A 267 24.44 31.26 -27.73
C ARG A 267 25.01 30.28 -28.78
N ASP A 268 25.62 29.21 -28.31
CA ASP A 268 26.37 28.29 -29.17
C ASP A 268 25.44 27.35 -29.96
N HIS A 269 24.33 26.93 -29.37
CA HIS A 269 23.39 25.97 -29.96
C HIS A 269 22.13 26.62 -30.57
N LYS A 270 21.97 27.95 -30.44
CA LYS A 270 20.75 28.69 -30.81
C LYS A 270 19.47 28.10 -30.18
N ALA A 271 19.60 27.48 -29.02
CA ALA A 271 18.51 26.88 -28.27
C ALA A 271 17.85 27.92 -27.35
N HIS A 272 16.56 27.72 -27.03
CA HIS A 272 15.84 28.57 -26.08
C HIS A 272 16.26 28.34 -24.63
N TYR A 273 16.64 27.11 -24.28
CA TYR A 273 17.13 26.71 -22.97
C TYR A 273 18.01 25.46 -23.09
N PRO A 274 18.98 25.24 -22.17
CA PRO A 274 19.74 23.99 -22.15
C PRO A 274 18.83 22.80 -21.79
N PRO A 275 19.00 21.63 -22.43
CA PRO A 275 18.24 20.43 -22.08
C PRO A 275 18.63 19.94 -20.67
N PHE A 276 17.75 19.12 -20.07
CA PHE A 276 17.97 18.57 -18.72
C PHE A 276 19.30 17.84 -18.61
N SER A 277 19.66 17.03 -19.61
CA SER A 277 20.91 16.28 -19.65
C SER A 277 22.16 17.16 -19.51
N TYR A 278 22.12 18.38 -20.06
CA TYR A 278 23.21 19.34 -19.91
C TYR A 278 23.31 19.87 -18.47
N PHE A 279 22.17 20.05 -17.79
CA PHE A 279 22.15 20.40 -16.37
C PHE A 279 22.65 19.25 -15.49
N VAL A 280 22.25 18.01 -15.79
CA VAL A 280 22.75 16.81 -15.08
C VAL A 280 24.27 16.71 -15.20
N GLN A 281 24.81 16.84 -16.41
CA GLN A 281 26.27 16.85 -16.64
C GLN A 281 26.96 17.98 -15.85
N PHE A 282 26.38 19.18 -15.86
CA PHE A 282 26.91 20.30 -15.08
C PHE A 282 27.02 19.94 -13.59
N VAL A 283 25.94 19.50 -12.95
CA VAL A 283 25.96 19.18 -11.51
C VAL A 283 26.94 18.04 -11.20
N ASN A 284 26.98 17.01 -12.04
CA ASN A 284 27.89 15.88 -11.88
C ASN A 284 29.37 16.29 -11.93
N ASN A 285 29.75 17.12 -12.91
CA ASN A 285 31.12 17.62 -13.00
C ASN A 285 31.55 18.36 -11.72
N TYR A 286 30.66 19.13 -11.10
CA TYR A 286 30.95 19.83 -9.85
C TYR A 286 30.95 18.93 -8.61
N ALA A 287 30.20 17.82 -8.63
CA ALA A 287 30.24 16.82 -7.57
C ALA A 287 31.56 16.02 -7.61
N GLU A 288 32.04 15.65 -8.80
CA GLU A 288 33.30 14.91 -8.99
C GLU A 288 34.57 15.74 -8.69
N MET A 289 34.49 17.07 -8.80
CA MET A 289 35.64 17.98 -8.58
C MET A 289 35.94 18.28 -7.11
N LYS A 290 35.13 17.82 -6.15
CA LYS A 290 35.25 18.14 -4.72
C LYS A 290 35.53 16.93 -3.84
#